data_AF-A0A6M0CHT3-F1
#
_entry.id   AF-A0A6M0CHT3-F1
#
_cell.length_a   1.000
_cell.length_b   1.000
_cell.length_c   1.000
_cell.angle_alpha   90.00
_cell.angle_beta   90.00
_cell.angle_gamma   90.00
#
_symmetry.space_group_name_H-M   'P 1'
#
loop_
_entity.id
_entity.type
_entity.pdbx_description
1 polymer ?
#
loop_
_entity_poly.entity_id
_entity_poly.type
_entity_poly.pdbx_seq_one_letter_code
_entity_poly.pdbx_strand_id
1 'polypeptide(L)'
;MNTFFVILVLFLLALFTMSGIRHLYRSYGKEFSPEIVQEFKKKNLTVTSIGTPIKDDWQKSPFTGPPSIQVSFVRMKVLGVSTNPTNIEYRLVLATNKQEKLDRYWVAISNTIFQKTAYLIKKEKKK
;
A
#
# COMPACT_ATOMS: atom_id res chain seq x y z
N MET A 1 22.21 35.74 -31.45
CA MET A 1 22.08 35.70 -29.97
C MET A 1 20.73 35.17 -29.51
N ASN A 2 19.61 35.54 -30.17
CA ASN A 2 18.27 35.08 -29.78
C ASN A 2 18.03 33.57 -29.92
N THR A 3 18.53 32.92 -30.97
CA THR A 3 18.29 31.48 -31.20
C THR A 3 18.96 30.59 -30.15
N PHE A 4 20.19 30.91 -29.75
CA PHE A 4 20.89 30.19 -28.69
C PHE A 4 20.18 30.31 -27.34
N PHE A 5 19.69 31.51 -27.01
CA PHE A 5 18.92 31.74 -25.79
C PHE A 5 17.61 30.96 -25.78
N VAL A 6 16.90 30.91 -26.91
CA VAL A 6 15.67 30.12 -27.06
C VAL A 6 15.93 28.62 -26.89
N ILE A 7 17.01 28.09 -27.49
CA ILE A 7 17.39 26.68 -27.35
C ILE A 7 17.75 26.34 -25.89
N LEU A 8 18.49 27.23 -25.22
CA LEU A 8 18.88 27.06 -23.82
C LEU A 8 17.64 27.01 -22.89
N VAL A 9 16.68 27.91 -23.10
CA VAL A 9 15.43 27.95 -22.33
C VAL A 9 14.60 26.69 -22.55
N LEU A 10 14.48 26.22 -23.80
CA LEU A 10 13.77 24.97 -24.12
C LEU A 10 14.44 23.76 -23.47
N PHE A 11 15.77 23.71 -23.45
CA PHE A 11 16.51 22.63 -22.80
C PHE A 11 16.29 22.61 -21.27
N LEU A 12 16.30 23.78 -20.62
CA LEU A 12 16.02 23.89 -19.19
C LEU A 12 14.57 23.49 -18.85
N LEU A 13 13.60 23.86 -19.68
CA LEU A 13 12.20 23.42 -19.56
C LEU A 13 12.06 21.90 -19.71
N ALA A 14 12.78 21.29 -20.66
CA ALA A 14 12.79 19.83 -20.82
C ALA A 14 13.37 19.12 -19.58
N LEU A 15 14.44 19.65 -18.99
CA LEU A 15 15.02 19.11 -17.76
C LEU A 15 14.06 19.24 -16.56
N PHE A 16 13.37 20.38 -16.46
CA PHE A 16 12.40 20.63 -15.38
C PHE A 16 11.16 19.75 -15.50
N THR A 17 10.66 19.54 -16.73
CA THR A 17 9.54 18.61 -16.96
C THR A 17 9.95 17.16 -16.69
N MET A 18 11.15 16.72 -17.09
CA MET A 18 11.66 15.38 -16.78
C MET A 18 11.81 15.13 -15.27
N SER A 19 12.29 16.12 -14.51
CA SER A 19 12.41 16.00 -13.05
C SER A 19 11.03 16.01 -12.37
N GLY A 20 10.10 16.85 -12.83
CA GLY A 20 8.71 16.88 -12.39
C GLY A 20 7.97 15.56 -12.66
N ILE A 21 8.09 15.03 -13.87
CA ILE A 21 7.53 13.72 -14.24
C ILE A 21 8.13 12.61 -13.38
N ARG A 22 9.45 12.63 -13.11
CA ARG A 22 10.09 11.63 -12.24
C ARG A 22 9.61 11.72 -10.78
N HIS A 23 9.41 12.93 -10.27
CA HIS A 23 8.92 13.15 -8.91
C HIS A 23 7.45 12.77 -8.78
N LEU A 24 6.63 13.12 -9.77
CA LEU A 24 5.24 12.68 -9.86
C LEU A 24 5.16 11.17 -10.03
N TYR A 25 6.02 10.55 -10.83
CA TYR A 25 6.06 9.09 -10.98
C TYR A 25 6.49 8.38 -9.69
N ARG A 26 7.40 8.96 -8.90
CA ARG A 26 7.72 8.42 -7.57
C ARG A 26 6.59 8.61 -6.56
N SER A 27 5.90 9.74 -6.61
CA SER A 27 4.83 10.09 -5.66
C SER A 27 3.48 9.45 -5.99
N TYR A 28 3.18 9.21 -7.28
CA TYR A 28 1.92 8.64 -7.77
C TYR A 28 2.08 7.25 -8.37
N GLY A 29 3.30 6.81 -8.68
CA GLY A 29 3.58 5.45 -9.09
C GLY A 29 3.49 4.56 -7.88
N LYS A 30 2.24 4.18 -7.54
CA LYS A 30 1.85 3.11 -6.60
C LYS A 30 2.96 2.82 -5.60
N GLU A 31 2.98 3.55 -4.48
CA GLU A 31 3.82 3.17 -3.35
C GLU A 31 3.35 1.79 -2.88
N PHE A 32 3.89 0.76 -3.52
CA PHE A 32 3.87 -0.56 -3.01
C PHE A 32 4.69 -0.46 -1.74
N SER A 33 4.06 -0.58 -0.57
CA SER A 33 4.84 -0.60 0.67
C SER A 33 5.92 -1.67 0.50
N PRO A 34 7.21 -1.31 0.54
CA PRO A 34 8.30 -2.21 0.15
C PRO A 34 8.27 -3.50 0.98
N GLU A 35 7.76 -3.41 2.20
CA GLU A 35 7.51 -4.53 3.11
C GLU A 35 6.52 -5.55 2.53
N ILE A 36 5.34 -5.13 2.05
CA ILE A 36 4.37 -6.04 1.43
C ILE A 36 4.98 -6.71 0.18
N VAL A 37 5.72 -5.95 -0.64
CA VAL A 37 6.39 -6.54 -1.82
C VAL A 37 7.40 -7.60 -1.41
N GLN A 38 8.18 -7.36 -0.35
CA GLN A 38 9.13 -8.34 0.17
C GLN A 38 8.43 -9.58 0.71
N GLU A 39 7.32 -9.42 1.45
CA GLU A 39 6.52 -10.55 1.96
C GLU A 39 5.95 -11.41 0.82
N PHE A 40 5.49 -10.80 -0.27
CA PHE A 40 5.04 -11.54 -1.46
C PHE A 40 6.20 -12.16 -2.24
N LYS A 41 7.35 -11.50 -2.32
CA LYS A 41 8.56 -12.03 -2.97
C LYS A 41 9.08 -13.28 -2.26
N LYS A 42 9.05 -13.32 -0.91
CA LYS A 42 9.35 -14.53 -0.12
C LYS A 42 8.46 -15.72 -0.49
N LYS A 43 7.24 -15.45 -0.96
CA LYS A 43 6.26 -16.47 -1.40
C LYS A 43 6.33 -16.77 -2.90
N ASN A 44 7.36 -16.28 -3.61
CA ASN A 44 7.49 -16.37 -5.07
C ASN A 44 6.30 -15.76 -5.84
N LEU A 45 5.74 -14.67 -5.32
CA LEU A 45 4.66 -13.93 -5.97
C LEU A 45 5.17 -12.55 -6.39
N THR A 46 4.77 -12.11 -7.58
CA THR A 46 5.09 -10.77 -8.10
C THR A 46 3.88 -9.87 -7.92
N VAL A 47 4.04 -8.77 -7.18
CA VAL A 47 2.95 -7.84 -6.91
C VAL A 47 2.71 -6.93 -8.12
N THR A 48 1.47 -6.89 -8.61
CA THR A 48 1.05 -6.10 -9.78
C THR A 48 0.31 -4.82 -9.38
N SER A 49 -0.49 -4.87 -8.31
CA SER A 49 -1.15 -3.69 -7.77
C SER A 49 -1.50 -3.87 -6.29
N ILE A 50 -1.52 -2.75 -5.56
CA ILE A 50 -2.03 -2.67 -4.20
C ILE A 50 -3.11 -1.58 -4.19
N GLY A 51 -4.22 -1.86 -3.51
CA GLY A 51 -5.34 -0.94 -3.36
C GLY A 51 -5.98 -1.04 -1.98
N THR A 52 -6.77 -0.03 -1.64
CA THR A 52 -7.63 -0.07 -0.46
C THR A 52 -8.94 -0.80 -0.83
N PRO A 53 -9.43 -1.75 -0.01
CA PRO A 53 -10.69 -2.42 -0.28
C PRO A 53 -11.86 -1.44 -0.23
N ILE A 54 -12.73 -1.52 -1.25
CA ILE A 54 -14.02 -0.80 -1.26
C ILE A 54 -15.12 -1.63 -0.59
N LYS A 55 -16.28 -1.02 -0.33
CA LYS A 55 -17.41 -1.66 0.36
C LYS A 55 -17.81 -3.01 -0.26
N ASP A 56 -17.82 -3.10 -1.58
CA ASP A 56 -18.20 -4.32 -2.30
C ASP A 56 -17.15 -5.43 -2.22
N ASP A 57 -15.87 -5.06 -2.10
CA ASP A 57 -14.79 -6.04 -1.96
C ASP A 57 -14.92 -6.83 -0.67
N TRP A 58 -15.41 -6.21 0.40
CA TRP A 58 -15.59 -6.87 1.70
C TRP A 58 -16.49 -8.10 1.64
N GLN A 59 -17.42 -8.17 0.68
CA GLN A 59 -18.27 -9.35 0.48
C GLN A 59 -17.50 -10.61 0.06
N LYS A 60 -16.32 -10.43 -0.55
CA LYS A 60 -15.42 -11.49 -1.00
C LYS A 60 -14.23 -11.67 -0.06
N SER A 61 -14.15 -10.87 1.01
CA SER A 61 -13.02 -10.89 1.92
C SER A 61 -12.93 -12.21 2.69
N PRO A 62 -11.73 -12.80 2.81
CA PRO A 62 -11.47 -13.92 3.71
C PRO A 62 -11.29 -13.47 5.18
N PHE A 63 -11.50 -12.18 5.45
CA PHE A 63 -11.50 -11.59 6.77
C PHE A 63 -12.92 -11.25 7.21
N THR A 64 -13.18 -11.39 8.50
CA THR A 64 -14.31 -10.72 9.13
C THR A 64 -14.13 -9.23 8.88
N GLY A 65 -15.11 -8.58 8.24
CA GLY A 65 -15.04 -7.16 7.89
C GLY A 65 -14.65 -6.27 9.07
N PRO A 66 -14.16 -5.04 8.82
CA PRO A 66 -13.75 -4.17 9.89
C PRO A 66 -14.99 -3.91 10.78
N PRO A 67 -14.85 -3.89 12.11
CA PRO A 67 -15.98 -3.62 13.00
C PRO A 67 -16.60 -2.27 12.60
N SER A 68 -17.92 -2.25 12.39
CA SER A 68 -18.67 -1.04 12.01
C SER A 68 -18.62 0.05 13.09
N ILE A 69 -18.30 -0.33 14.33
CA ILE A 69 -18.12 0.55 15.47
C ILE A 69 -16.91 0.03 16.27
N GLN A 70 -15.82 0.80 16.32
CA GLN A 70 -14.73 0.54 17.27
C GLN A 70 -15.15 1.04 18.64
N VAL A 71 -15.80 0.18 19.43
CA VAL A 71 -16.08 0.49 20.84
C VAL A 71 -14.85 0.10 21.67
N SER A 72 -13.90 1.01 21.81
CA SER A 72 -12.75 0.85 22.72
C SER A 72 -13.20 1.18 24.15
N PHE A 73 -13.56 0.17 24.93
CA PHE A 73 -13.94 0.33 26.35
C PHE A 73 -12.75 0.38 27.31
N VAL A 74 -11.51 0.20 26.83
CA VAL A 74 -10.33 0.12 27.71
C VAL A 74 -9.19 0.95 27.14
N ARG A 75 -9.11 2.23 27.53
CA ARG A 75 -7.88 3.02 27.40
C ARG A 75 -6.97 2.66 28.57
N MET A 76 -6.01 1.74 28.38
CA MET A 76 -4.97 1.56 29.38
C MET A 76 -4.00 2.75 29.31
N LYS A 77 -3.93 3.54 30.39
CA LYS A 77 -2.92 4.59 30.54
C LYS A 77 -1.65 3.98 31.12
N VAL A 78 -0.56 4.04 30.36
CA VAL A 78 0.79 3.83 30.89
C VAL A 78 1.49 5.18 30.82
N LEU A 79 1.94 5.71 31.97
CA LEU A 79 2.64 7.01 32.08
C LEU A 79 1.90 8.21 31.45
N GLY A 80 0.56 8.25 31.55
CA GLY A 80 -0.25 9.39 31.11
C GLY A 80 -0.54 9.49 29.61
N VAL A 81 0.02 8.59 28.78
CA VAL A 81 -0.23 8.56 27.33
C VAL A 81 -1.34 7.55 27.01
N SER A 82 -2.35 7.98 26.26
CA SER A 82 -3.47 7.14 25.83
C SER A 82 -3.04 6.23 24.68
N THR A 83 -2.78 4.95 24.94
CA THR A 83 -2.48 3.97 23.88
C THR A 83 -3.75 3.20 23.53
N ASN A 84 -4.33 3.46 22.35
CA ASN A 84 -5.15 2.46 21.64
C ASN A 84 -4.12 1.59 20.90
N PRO A 85 -3.76 0.39 21.39
CA PRO A 85 -2.44 -0.11 21.06
C PRO A 85 -2.35 -0.77 19.69
N THR A 86 -3.46 -1.11 19.01
CA THR A 86 -3.40 -1.84 17.73
C THR A 86 -4.32 -1.22 16.68
N ASN A 87 -3.72 -0.66 15.63
CA ASN A 87 -4.43 -0.23 14.43
C ASN A 87 -4.34 -1.35 13.38
N ILE A 88 -5.49 -1.78 12.84
CA ILE A 88 -5.56 -2.80 11.81
C ILE A 88 -6.00 -2.15 10.50
N GLU A 89 -5.12 -2.17 9.51
CA GLU A 89 -5.42 -1.72 8.15
C GLU A 89 -5.55 -2.90 7.20
N TYR A 90 -6.37 -2.76 6.17
CA TYR A 90 -6.57 -3.80 5.16
C TYR A 90 -6.19 -3.28 3.78
N ARG A 91 -5.45 -4.10 3.03
CA ARG A 91 -5.06 -3.84 1.66
C ARG A 91 -5.41 -5.02 0.77
N LEU A 92 -5.79 -4.71 -0.45
CA LEU A 92 -5.95 -5.68 -1.52
C LEU A 92 -4.71 -5.67 -2.38
N VAL A 93 -4.23 -6.86 -2.70
CA VAL A 93 -3.01 -7.06 -3.47
C VAL A 93 -3.34 -7.99 -4.63
N LEU A 94 -3.16 -7.50 -5.86
CA LEU A 94 -3.13 -8.35 -7.04
C LEU A 94 -1.69 -8.81 -7.23
N ALA A 95 -1.49 -10.12 -7.23
CA ALA A 95 -0.17 -10.71 -7.42
C ALA A 95 -0.24 -11.88 -8.40
N THR A 96 0.81 -12.01 -9.19
CA THR A 96 0.98 -13.04 -10.21
C THR A 96 1.88 -14.15 -9.66
N ASN A 97 1.50 -15.42 -9.86
CA ASN A 97 2.35 -16.56 -9.53
C ASN A 97 3.30 -16.93 -10.69
N LYS A 98 4.18 -17.92 -10.49
CA LYS A 98 5.14 -18.40 -11.52
C LYS A 98 4.50 -18.88 -12.84
N GLN A 99 3.21 -19.22 -12.84
CA GLN A 99 2.42 -19.64 -13.99
C GLN A 99 1.65 -18.47 -14.64
N GLU A 100 2.05 -17.23 -14.35
CA GLU A 100 1.42 -16.00 -14.85
C GLU A 100 -0.07 -15.84 -14.49
N LYS A 101 -0.57 -16.64 -13.54
CA LYS A 101 -1.94 -16.52 -13.05
C LYS A 101 -2.05 -15.34 -12.09
N LEU A 102 -2.93 -14.40 -12.44
CA LEU A 102 -3.28 -13.27 -11.59
C LEU A 102 -4.25 -13.73 -10.49
N ASP A 103 -3.80 -13.63 -9.25
CA ASP A 103 -4.59 -13.95 -8.06
C ASP A 103 -4.78 -12.70 -7.18
N ARG A 104 -5.94 -12.64 -6.53
CA ARG A 104 -6.29 -11.56 -5.60
C ARG A 104 -6.04 -12.02 -4.17
N TYR A 105 -5.32 -11.19 -3.42
CA TYR A 105 -4.94 -11.44 -2.04
C TYR A 105 -5.43 -10.28 -1.17
N TRP A 106 -5.82 -10.62 0.04
CA TRP A 106 -6.12 -9.70 1.11
C TRP A 106 -4.96 -9.69 2.11
N VAL A 107 -4.56 -8.50 2.53
CA VAL A 107 -3.48 -8.28 3.49
C VAL A 107 -4.04 -7.47 4.65
N ALA A 108 -4.04 -8.05 5.85
CA ALA A 108 -4.30 -7.33 7.09
C ALA A 108 -2.95 -6.91 7.70
N ILE A 109 -2.81 -5.62 8.00
CA ILE A 109 -1.62 -4.98 8.53
C ILE A 109 -1.95 -4.57 9.97
N SER A 110 -1.36 -5.24 10.95
CA SER A 110 -1.54 -4.90 12.36
C SER A 110 -0.33 -4.10 12.84
N ASN A 111 -0.56 -2.83 13.13
CA ASN A 111 0.42 -1.92 13.70
C ASN A 111 0.16 -1.78 15.19
N THR A 112 1.06 -2.33 15.99
CA THR A 112 1.06 -2.17 17.45
C THR A 112 2.22 -1.28 17.87
N ILE A 113 1.96 -0.30 18.73
CA ILE A 113 3.00 0.63 19.22
C ILE A 113 4.10 -0.20 19.94
N PHE A 114 5.36 0.03 19.60
CA PHE A 114 6.55 -0.72 20.07
C PHE A 114 6.65 -2.19 19.64
N GLN A 115 5.84 -2.63 18.66
CA GLN A 115 5.96 -3.97 18.08
C GLN A 115 6.18 -3.88 16.57
N LYS A 116 6.83 -4.91 16.02
CA LYS A 116 6.98 -5.04 14.57
C LYS A 116 5.61 -5.22 13.93
N THR A 117 5.36 -4.50 12.84
CA THR A 117 4.16 -4.64 12.02
C THR A 117 3.96 -6.09 11.60
N ALA A 118 2.77 -6.62 11.84
CA ALA A 118 2.39 -7.96 11.44
C ALA A 118 1.54 -7.92 10.16
N TYR A 119 1.88 -8.76 9.19
CA TYR A 119 1.17 -8.90 7.92
C TYR A 119 0.50 -10.27 7.85
N LEU A 120 -0.83 -10.29 7.72
CA LEU A 120 -1.58 -11.51 7.50
C LEU A 120 -2.11 -11.53 6.07
N ILE A 121 -1.58 -12.45 5.25
CA ILE A 121 -1.91 -12.56 3.82
C ILE A 121 -2.85 -13.75 3.61
N LYS A 122 -4.02 -13.52 3.03
CA LYS A 122 -4.98 -14.56 2.65
C LYS A 122 -5.38 -14.41 1.18
N LYS A 123 -5.48 -15.53 0.46
CA LYS A 123 -6.00 -15.54 -0.91
C LYS A 123 -7.52 -15.34 -0.89
N GLU A 124 -8.04 -14.53 -1.81
CA GLU A 124 -9.49 -14.37 -2.00
C GLU A 124 -10.09 -15.71 -2.46
N LYS A 125 -11.16 -16.16 -1.79
CA LYS A 125 -11.86 -17.37 -2.20
C LYS A 125 -12.70 -17.04 -3.42
N LYS A 126 -12.48 -17.75 -4.54
CA LYS A 126 -13.44 -17.76 -5.64
C LYS A 126 -14.68 -18.52 -5.15
N LYS A 127 -15.83 -17.84 -5.11
CA LYS A 127 -17.13 -18.51 -4.97
C LYS A 127 -17.43 -19.29 -6.24
#